data_AF-A0A946M6Z8-F1
#
_entry.id   AF-A0A946M6Z8-F1
#
_cell.length_a   1.000
_cell.length_b   1.000
_cell.length_c   1.000
_cell.angle_alpha   90.00
_cell.angle_beta   90.00
_cell.angle_gamma   90.00
#
_symmetry.space_group_name_H-M   'P 1'
#
loop_
_entity.id
_entity.type
_entity.pdbx_description
1 polymer ?
#
loop_
_entity_poly.entity_id
_entity_poly.type
_entity_poly.pdbx_seq_one_letter_code
_entity_poly.pdbx_strand_id
1 'polypeptide(L)'
;AARIEQGSWDQALLGDIFALDRSRASFQSEEIDEEILRRIAEHDIHPSGPLWGRGDLGTGHEVAQLEQTIVTELEELRLGLEQAGLEQDRRALRLVPQEMRWEWVEPSQLQLNFWLPAGSYATVILRELLDY
;
A
#
# COMPACT_ATOMS: atom_id res chain seq x y z
N ALA A 1 -7.74 -7.85 -0.70
CA ALA A 1 -7.23 -7.80 -2.09
C ALA A 1 -8.04 -6.86 -3.00
N ALA A 2 -9.11 -6.22 -2.51
CA ALA A 2 -10.06 -5.48 -3.35
C ALA A 2 -9.45 -4.47 -4.34
N ARG A 3 -8.49 -3.62 -3.93
CA ARG A 3 -7.83 -2.67 -4.85
C ARG A 3 -7.03 -3.37 -5.97
N ILE A 4 -6.47 -4.56 -5.71
CA ILE A 4 -5.79 -5.36 -6.74
C ILE A 4 -6.82 -5.93 -7.72
N GLU A 5 -7.91 -6.51 -7.19
CA GLU A 5 -9.01 -7.07 -7.99
C GLU A 5 -9.70 -6.01 -8.87
N GLN A 6 -9.78 -4.77 -8.38
CA GLN A 6 -10.31 -3.61 -9.10
C GLN A 6 -9.28 -2.97 -10.06
N GLY A 7 -8.03 -3.43 -10.06
CA GLY A 7 -6.96 -2.84 -10.88
C GLY A 7 -6.59 -1.41 -10.49
N SER A 8 -6.90 -0.98 -9.26
CA SER A 8 -6.71 0.38 -8.75
C SER A 8 -5.64 0.46 -7.65
N TRP A 9 -4.84 -0.58 -7.46
CA TRP A 9 -3.82 -0.68 -6.41
C TRP A 9 -2.68 0.33 -6.57
N ASP A 10 -2.42 0.81 -7.78
CA ASP A 10 -1.36 1.76 -8.15
C ASP A 10 -1.87 3.12 -8.64
N GLN A 11 -3.19 3.32 -8.66
CA GLN A 11 -3.84 4.52 -9.17
C GLN A 11 -4.33 5.41 -8.03
N ALA A 12 -4.30 6.73 -8.24
CA ALA A 12 -4.98 7.68 -7.37
C ALA A 12 -6.49 7.63 -7.63
N LEU A 13 -7.28 7.40 -6.58
CA LEU A 13 -8.72 7.54 -6.56
C LEU A 13 -9.14 8.73 -5.69
N LEU A 14 -10.32 9.30 -5.99
CA LEU A 14 -10.79 10.47 -5.28
C LEU A 14 -11.06 10.11 -3.81
N GLY A 15 -10.53 10.91 -2.89
CA GLY A 15 -10.60 10.61 -1.46
C GLY A 15 -9.59 9.57 -0.96
N ASP A 16 -8.60 9.18 -1.78
CA ASP A 16 -7.45 8.41 -1.28
C ASP A 16 -6.68 9.23 -0.22
N ILE A 17 -6.12 8.49 0.74
CA ILE A 17 -4.97 8.98 1.51
C ILE A 17 -3.71 8.45 0.85
N PHE A 18 -2.78 9.35 0.57
CA PHE A 18 -1.49 9.05 -0.03
C PHE A 18 -0.41 8.94 1.03
N ALA A 19 0.36 7.85 0.99
CA ALA A 19 1.58 7.71 1.77
C ALA A 19 2.76 8.32 1.00
N LEU A 20 3.59 9.10 1.69
CA LEU A 20 4.84 9.63 1.14
C LEU A 20 5.90 8.52 1.04
N ASP A 21 6.63 8.45 -0.06
CA ASP A 21 7.73 7.48 -0.19
C ASP A 21 8.76 7.68 0.93
N ARG A 22 9.30 6.57 1.43
CA ARG A 22 10.33 6.50 2.49
C ARG A 22 9.96 7.22 3.80
N SER A 23 8.68 7.51 4.03
CA SER A 23 8.18 8.16 5.25
C SER A 23 6.99 7.41 5.82
N ARG A 24 6.69 7.65 7.09
CA ARG A 24 5.42 7.24 7.72
C ARG A 24 4.31 8.28 7.54
N ALA A 25 4.64 9.44 6.98
CA ALA A 25 3.68 10.49 6.78
C ALA A 25 2.72 10.15 5.63
N SER A 26 1.46 10.50 5.83
CA SER A 26 0.39 10.37 4.86
C SER A 26 -0.45 11.64 4.83
N PHE A 27 -1.13 11.88 3.72
CA PHE A 27 -1.99 13.06 3.56
C PHE A 27 -3.19 12.72 2.68
N GLN A 28 -4.30 13.40 2.94
CA GLN A 28 -5.50 13.32 2.11
C GLN A 28 -5.40 14.35 0.98
N SER A 29 -5.89 13.99 -0.21
CA SER A 29 -6.15 14.97 -1.27
C SER A 29 -7.64 15.04 -1.57
N GLU A 30 -8.19 16.25 -1.63
CA GLU A 30 -9.59 16.48 -2.02
C GLU A 30 -9.80 16.39 -3.52
N GLU A 31 -8.74 16.53 -4.31
CA GLU A 31 -8.74 16.47 -5.77
C GLU A 31 -7.60 15.59 -6.28
N ILE A 32 -7.76 15.06 -7.50
CA ILE A 32 -6.68 14.39 -8.23
C ILE A 32 -6.26 15.30 -9.37
N ASP A 33 -5.32 16.18 -9.08
CA ASP A 33 -4.73 17.08 -10.04
C ASP A 33 -3.53 16.44 -10.77
N GLU A 34 -2.97 17.19 -11.73
CA GLU A 34 -1.80 16.74 -12.49
C GLU A 34 -0.58 16.47 -11.60
N GLU A 35 -0.45 17.15 -10.46
CA GLU A 35 0.65 16.96 -9.53
C GLU A 35 0.52 15.64 -8.77
N ILE A 36 -0.67 15.29 -8.27
CA ILE A 36 -0.93 13.98 -7.66
C ILE A 36 -0.64 12.86 -8.65
N LEU A 37 -1.13 12.98 -9.89
CA LEU A 37 -0.90 11.98 -10.94
C LEU A 37 0.60 11.83 -11.24
N ARG A 38 1.32 12.95 -11.34
CA ARG A 38 2.78 12.96 -11.57
C ARG A 38 3.52 12.27 -10.42
N ARG A 39 3.21 12.63 -9.17
CA ARG A 39 3.86 12.05 -7.98
C ARG A 39 3.56 10.56 -7.82
N ILE A 40 2.38 10.10 -8.20
CA ILE A 40 2.04 8.67 -8.26
C ILE A 40 2.89 7.97 -9.32
N ALA A 41 3.00 8.53 -10.53
CA ALA A 41 3.77 7.94 -11.62
C ALA A 41 5.29 7.90 -11.32
N GLU A 42 5.79 8.90 -10.61
CA GLU A 42 7.20 9.00 -10.18
C GLU A 42 7.50 8.19 -8.91
N HIS A 43 6.49 7.55 -8.31
CA HIS A 43 6.60 6.83 -7.05
C HIS A 43 7.05 7.70 -5.86
N ASP A 44 6.78 9.00 -5.89
CA ASP A 44 6.99 9.90 -4.74
C ASP A 44 5.87 9.75 -3.69
N ILE A 45 4.68 9.37 -4.16
CA ILE A 45 3.55 9.00 -3.30
C ILE A 45 2.92 7.68 -3.74
N HIS A 46 2.18 7.08 -2.81
CA HIS A 46 1.54 5.78 -3.00
C HIS A 46 0.10 5.80 -2.49
N PRO A 47 -0.86 5.18 -3.20
CA PRO A 47 -2.13 4.83 -2.59
C PRO A 47 -1.88 3.99 -1.33
N SER A 48 -2.64 4.25 -0.28
CA SER A 48 -2.50 3.53 1.00
C SER A 48 -3.77 2.78 1.35
N GLY A 49 -3.65 1.79 2.23
CA GLY A 49 -4.77 1.12 2.89
C GLY A 49 -4.69 1.28 4.41
N PRO A 50 -5.80 1.03 5.12
CA PRO A 50 -5.88 1.24 6.55
C PRO A 50 -5.21 0.09 7.29
N LEU A 51 -4.38 0.43 8.28
CA LEU A 51 -4.08 -0.42 9.41
C LEU A 51 -5.11 -0.09 10.48
N TRP A 52 -6.07 -0.99 10.69
CA TRP A 52 -7.27 -0.67 11.45
C TRP A 52 -6.98 -0.39 12.94
N GLY A 53 -7.65 0.64 13.45
CA GLY A 53 -7.66 1.02 14.85
C GLY A 53 -8.79 2.00 15.14
N ARG A 54 -8.77 2.64 16.30
CA ARG A 54 -9.72 3.71 16.65
C ARG A 54 -9.43 4.98 15.86
N GLY A 55 -10.50 5.73 15.57
CA GLY A 55 -10.44 7.00 14.85
C GLY A 55 -11.09 6.93 13.48
N ASP A 56 -11.08 8.06 12.77
CA ASP A 56 -11.65 8.17 11.43
C ASP A 56 -10.69 7.57 10.38
N LEU A 57 -11.25 6.96 9.33
CA LEU A 57 -10.47 6.42 8.22
C LEU A 57 -9.69 7.50 7.46
N GLY A 58 -10.20 8.73 7.47
CA GLY A 58 -9.69 9.89 6.73
C GLY A 58 -9.77 9.77 5.21
N THR A 59 -10.09 8.60 4.66
CA THR A 59 -10.45 8.43 3.26
C THR A 59 -11.84 9.00 2.99
N GLY A 60 -12.08 9.38 1.73
CA GLY A 60 -13.36 9.92 1.27
C GLY A 60 -13.93 9.12 0.10
N HIS A 61 -15.11 9.54 -0.36
CA HIS A 61 -15.77 9.07 -1.59
C HIS A 61 -15.83 7.53 -1.69
N GLU A 62 -15.49 6.98 -2.86
CA GLU A 62 -15.53 5.54 -3.14
C GLU A 62 -14.52 4.74 -2.32
N VAL A 63 -13.38 5.36 -1.95
CA VAL A 63 -12.33 4.71 -1.17
C VAL A 63 -12.80 4.44 0.26
N ALA A 64 -13.47 5.43 0.89
CA ALA A 64 -14.06 5.26 2.21
C ALA A 64 -15.13 4.16 2.23
N GLN A 65 -15.98 4.12 1.19
CA GLN A 65 -17.00 3.08 1.06
C GLN A 65 -16.36 1.69 0.93
N LEU A 66 -15.32 1.56 0.10
CA LEU A 66 -14.58 0.32 -0.08
C LEU A 66 -13.95 -0.17 1.24
N GLU A 67 -13.24 0.71 1.95
CA GLU A 67 -12.61 0.39 3.24
C GLU A 67 -13.66 0.00 4.28
N GLN A 68 -14.79 0.72 4.35
CA GLN A 68 -15.88 0.43 5.27
C GLN A 68 -16.61 -0.88 4.95
N THR A 69 -16.79 -1.22 3.66
CA THR A 69 -17.37 -2.51 3.28
C THR A 69 -16.49 -3.66 3.75
N ILE A 70 -15.17 -3.58 3.50
CA ILE A 70 -14.21 -4.63 3.89
C ILE A 70 -14.20 -4.81 5.41
N VAL A 71 -14.18 -3.72 6.18
CA VAL A 71 -14.11 -3.84 7.65
C VAL A 71 -15.39 -4.38 8.25
N THR A 72 -16.54 -4.12 7.63
CA THR A 72 -17.85 -4.63 8.09
C THR A 72 -17.90 -6.15 7.98
N GLU A 73 -17.19 -6.74 7.02
CA GLU A 73 -17.04 -8.21 6.89
C GLU A 73 -16.09 -8.81 7.95
N LEU A 74 -15.31 -7.97 8.64
CA LEU A 74 -14.28 -8.36 9.61
C LEU A 74 -14.56 -7.80 11.02
N GLU A 75 -15.83 -7.73 11.41
CA GLU A 75 -16.31 -7.08 12.64
C GLU A 75 -15.58 -7.56 13.92
N GLU A 76 -15.27 -8.85 14.04
CA GLU A 76 -14.55 -9.38 15.19
C GLU A 76 -13.13 -8.79 15.30
N LEU A 77 -12.40 -8.73 14.18
CA LEU A 77 -11.07 -8.12 14.13
C LEU A 77 -11.16 -6.61 14.36
N ARG A 78 -12.17 -5.96 13.78
CA ARG A 78 -12.44 -4.52 13.96
C ARG A 78 -12.53 -4.17 15.45
N LEU A 79 -13.44 -4.83 16.16
CA LEU A 79 -13.67 -4.61 17.59
C LEU A 79 -12.46 -5.03 18.43
N GLY A 80 -11.80 -6.15 18.08
CA GLY A 80 -10.62 -6.62 18.81
C GLY A 80 -9.46 -5.63 18.74
N LEU A 81 -9.17 -5.06 17.57
CA LEU A 81 -8.10 -4.08 17.37
C LEU A 81 -8.41 -2.75 18.07
N GLU A 82 -9.68 -2.30 18.02
CA GLU A 82 -10.13 -1.09 18.73
C GLU A 82 -10.05 -1.25 20.26
N GLN A 83 -10.42 -2.42 20.79
CA GLN A 83 -10.34 -2.75 22.21
C GLN A 83 -8.90 -2.90 22.70
N ALA A 84 -8.02 -3.46 21.87
CA ALA A 84 -6.57 -3.50 22.11
C ALA A 84 -5.93 -2.10 22.11
N GLY A 85 -6.66 -1.09 21.66
CA GLY A 85 -6.29 0.31 21.73
C GLY A 85 -5.36 0.79 20.64
N LEU A 86 -5.35 0.10 19.50
CA LEU A 86 -4.69 0.56 18.29
C LEU A 86 -5.39 1.80 17.74
N GLU A 87 -4.61 2.67 17.11
CA GLU A 87 -5.09 3.85 16.40
C GLU A 87 -5.02 3.59 14.89
N GLN A 88 -5.88 4.28 14.12
CA GLN A 88 -5.81 4.21 12.66
C GLN A 88 -4.43 4.65 12.17
N ASP A 89 -3.83 3.84 11.29
CA ASP A 89 -2.59 4.16 10.59
C ASP A 89 -2.72 3.79 9.11
N ARG A 90 -1.79 4.22 8.27
CA ARG A 90 -1.82 4.00 6.83
C ARG A 90 -0.58 3.26 6.36
N ARG A 91 -0.78 2.33 5.44
CA ARG A 91 0.32 1.60 4.78
C ARG A 91 0.16 1.67 3.28
N ALA A 92 1.24 1.98 2.57
CA ALA A 92 1.27 1.95 1.11
C ALA A 92 0.82 0.58 0.58
N LEU A 93 -0.02 0.60 -0.46
CA LEU A 93 -0.55 -0.61 -1.10
C LEU A 93 0.44 -1.27 -2.05
N ARG A 94 1.48 -0.54 -2.47
CA ARG A 94 2.55 -1.02 -3.34
C ARG A 94 3.92 -0.85 -2.70
N LEU A 95 4.84 -1.72 -3.10
CA LEU A 95 6.25 -1.67 -2.74
C LEU A 95 7.07 -1.59 -4.02
N VAL A 96 7.97 -0.60 -4.11
CA VAL A 96 8.86 -0.43 -5.26
C VAL A 96 10.29 -0.72 -4.83
N PRO A 97 10.88 -1.87 -5.23
CA PRO A 97 12.29 -2.16 -4.98
C PRO A 97 13.18 -1.09 -5.59
N GLN A 98 14.15 -0.63 -4.81
CA GLN A 98 15.12 0.36 -5.28
C GLN A 98 16.40 -0.34 -5.74
N GLU A 99 17.07 0.26 -6.72
CA GLU A 99 18.36 -0.22 -7.23
C GLU A 99 18.34 -1.69 -7.66
N MET A 100 17.20 -2.14 -8.21
CA MET A 100 17.02 -3.52 -8.67
C MET A 100 18.05 -3.89 -9.75
N ARG A 101 18.86 -4.90 -9.47
CA ARG A 101 19.81 -5.50 -10.40
C ARG A 101 19.67 -7.01 -10.33
N TRP A 102 19.80 -7.67 -11.46
CA TRP A 102 19.81 -9.12 -11.53
C TRP A 102 20.82 -9.63 -12.53
N GLU A 103 21.34 -10.82 -12.26
CA GLU A 103 22.23 -11.53 -13.17
C GLU A 103 22.05 -13.04 -13.02
N TRP A 104 22.11 -13.73 -14.15
CA TRP A 104 22.22 -15.19 -14.17
C TRP A 104 23.69 -15.55 -13.98
N VAL A 105 24.04 -16.04 -12.79
CA VAL A 105 25.41 -16.48 -12.47
C VAL A 105 25.68 -17.90 -12.96
N GLU A 106 24.63 -18.71 -13.07
CA GLU A 106 24.61 -20.03 -13.69
C GLU A 106 23.26 -20.24 -14.41
N PRO A 107 23.12 -21.24 -15.31
CA PRO A 107 21.87 -21.47 -16.06
C PRO A 107 20.60 -21.64 -15.20
N SER A 108 20.74 -22.05 -13.94
CA SER A 108 19.65 -22.25 -12.99
C SER A 108 19.80 -21.44 -11.71
N GLN A 109 20.64 -20.40 -11.71
CA GLN A 109 20.88 -19.55 -10.54
C GLN A 109 20.77 -18.08 -10.90
N LEU A 110 19.72 -17.44 -10.40
CA LEU A 110 19.48 -16.01 -10.53
C LEU A 110 19.92 -15.30 -9.24
N GLN A 111 20.84 -14.36 -9.37
CA GLN A 111 21.22 -13.45 -8.28
C GLN A 111 20.41 -12.16 -8.40
N LEU A 112 19.76 -11.75 -7.30
CA LEU A 112 19.00 -10.50 -7.20
C LEU A 112 19.64 -9.58 -6.16
N ASN A 113 19.79 -8.31 -6.51
CA ASN A 113 20.26 -7.26 -5.62
C ASN A 113 19.25 -6.11 -5.67
N PHE A 114 18.75 -5.69 -4.52
CA PHE A 114 17.82 -4.58 -4.39
C PHE A 114 17.79 -4.07 -2.96
N TRP A 115 17.34 -2.83 -2.79
CA TRP A 115 17.08 -2.22 -1.49
C TRP A 115 15.58 -2.13 -1.23
N LEU A 116 15.18 -2.37 0.02
CA LEU A 116 13.80 -2.21 0.51
C LEU A 116 13.79 -1.31 1.75
N PRO A 117 12.74 -0.49 1.93
CA PRO A 117 12.55 0.27 3.15
C PRO A 117 12.27 -0.63 4.35
N ALA A 118 12.51 -0.11 5.55
CA ALA A 118 12.21 -0.80 6.79
C ALA A 118 10.72 -1.18 6.86
N GLY A 119 10.44 -2.40 7.32
CA GLY A 119 9.07 -2.92 7.39
C GLY A 119 8.58 -3.61 6.11
N SER A 120 9.42 -3.70 5.07
CA SER A 120 9.22 -4.55 3.89
C SER A 120 10.06 -5.82 3.96
N TYR A 121 9.62 -6.86 3.26
CA TYR A 121 10.25 -8.18 3.28
C TYR A 121 10.65 -8.61 1.87
N ALA A 122 11.87 -9.11 1.68
CA ALA A 122 12.34 -9.59 0.38
C ALA A 122 11.46 -10.72 -0.19
N THR A 123 10.82 -11.50 0.69
CA THR A 123 9.91 -12.58 0.32
C THR A 123 8.73 -12.11 -0.53
N VAL A 124 8.25 -10.87 -0.37
CA VAL A 124 7.15 -10.36 -1.20
C VAL A 124 7.58 -10.15 -2.65
N ILE A 125 8.85 -9.81 -2.89
CA ILE A 125 9.39 -9.70 -4.25
C ILE A 125 9.58 -11.08 -4.87
N LEU A 126 10.12 -12.03 -4.09
CA LEU A 126 10.30 -13.40 -4.57
C LEU A 126 8.97 -14.06 -4.92
N ARG A 127 7.91 -13.76 -4.19
CA ARG A 127 6.56 -14.25 -4.46
C ARG A 127 6.03 -13.82 -5.83
N GLU A 128 6.42 -12.64 -6.32
CA GLU A 128 6.03 -12.16 -7.66
C GLU A 128 6.90 -12.75 -8.78
N LEU A 129 8.00 -13.45 -8.44
CA LEU A 129 8.94 -14.03 -9.41
C LEU A 129 8.86 -15.56 -9.49
N LEU A 130 8.39 -16.21 -8.43
CA LEU A 130 8.43 -17.65 -8.27
C LEU A 130 7.06 -18.19 -7.86
N ASP A 131 6.60 -19.22 -8.57
CA ASP A 131 5.50 -20.07 -8.10
C ASP A 131 6.08 -21.13 -7.16
N TYR A 132 5.66 -21.13 -5.90
CA TYR A 132 6.07 -22.10 -4.88
C TYR A 132 4.89 -22.59 -4.03
#